data_AF-Q0AKG3-F1
#
_entry.id   AF-Q0AKG3-F1
#
_cell.length_a   1.000
_cell.length_b   1.000
_cell.length_c   1.000
_cell.angle_alpha   90.00
_cell.angle_beta   90.00
_cell.angle_gamma   90.00
#
_symmetry.space_group_name_H-M   'P 1'
#
loop_
_entity.id
_entity.type
_entity.pdbx_description
1 polymer ?
#
loop_
_entity_poly.entity_id
_entity_poly.type
_entity_poly.pdbx_seq_one_letter_code
_entity_poly.pdbx_strand_id
1 'polypeptide(L)'
;MGRGLARIRFVAGLLALLPAFGLSVAAAQELPELPQVDQVPVNMSVRYYDVDGRRVSDAVEAMRFAGPLGYEAETRTSGSYYMQYELTPRGCSLTLLEIPLEVEILYPNWTGYDRARRSDRERWDARMHVLTVHENVHALIAFLGMIETYNDVIQDGPQPDCEALQEHVRSMVDAANDRLRGWQRDYDRVTDHGIDQVDFDLQAFMAERL
;
A
#
# COMPACT_ATOMS: atom_id res chain seq x y z
N MET A 1 -30.49 29.54 -76.94
CA MET A 1 -31.30 28.35 -76.60
C MET A 1 -30.39 27.13 -76.66
N GLY A 2 -30.31 26.33 -75.60
CA GLY A 2 -29.52 25.10 -75.57
C GLY A 2 -28.77 24.91 -74.24
N ARG A 3 -29.37 24.14 -73.33
CA ARG A 3 -28.85 23.82 -71.99
C ARG A 3 -27.72 22.78 -72.07
N GLY A 4 -26.74 22.87 -71.17
CA GLY A 4 -25.77 21.80 -70.89
C GLY A 4 -25.41 21.77 -69.41
N LEU A 5 -26.07 20.91 -68.64
CA LEU A 5 -25.78 20.61 -67.24
C LEU A 5 -24.54 19.71 -67.16
N ALA A 6 -23.47 20.17 -66.48
CA ALA A 6 -22.36 19.32 -66.08
C ALA A 6 -22.50 18.90 -64.61
N ARG A 7 -22.56 17.59 -64.40
CA ARG A 7 -22.82 16.89 -63.14
C ARG A 7 -21.59 16.92 -62.23
N ILE A 8 -21.74 17.35 -60.99
CA ILE A 8 -20.74 17.18 -59.93
C ILE A 8 -20.81 15.73 -59.43
N ARG A 9 -19.73 14.97 -59.57
CA ARG A 9 -19.55 13.65 -58.96
C ARG A 9 -18.88 13.82 -57.60
N PHE A 10 -19.61 13.55 -56.53
CA PHE A 10 -19.01 13.31 -55.21
C PHE A 10 -18.47 11.87 -55.18
N VAL A 11 -17.16 11.72 -54.98
CA VAL A 11 -16.55 10.44 -54.65
C VAL A 11 -16.74 10.23 -53.16
N ALA A 12 -17.60 9.27 -52.79
CA ALA A 12 -17.74 8.81 -51.42
C ALA A 12 -16.51 7.99 -51.03
N GLY A 13 -15.60 8.58 -50.25
CA GLY A 13 -14.53 7.85 -49.58
C GLY A 13 -15.10 7.15 -48.35
N LEU A 14 -15.17 5.82 -48.39
CA LEU A 14 -15.41 4.99 -47.21
C LEU A 14 -14.22 5.18 -46.24
N LEU A 15 -14.43 5.89 -45.13
CA LEU A 15 -13.57 5.74 -43.95
C LEU A 15 -13.94 4.40 -43.29
N ALA A 16 -13.08 3.41 -43.44
CA ALA A 16 -13.14 2.20 -42.61
C ALA A 16 -12.80 2.60 -41.17
N LEU A 17 -13.82 2.67 -40.31
CA LEU A 17 -13.64 2.71 -38.86
C LEU A 17 -13.08 1.36 -38.42
N LEU A 18 -11.77 1.29 -38.20
CA LEU A 18 -11.18 0.21 -37.44
C LEU A 18 -11.72 0.31 -36.00
N PRO A 19 -12.27 -0.76 -35.42
CA PRO A 19 -12.58 -0.76 -34.00
C PRO A 19 -11.26 -0.62 -33.25
N ALA A 20 -11.11 0.50 -32.53
CA ALA A 20 -10.08 0.62 -31.52
C ALA A 20 -10.37 -0.46 -30.47
N PHE A 21 -9.66 -1.59 -30.55
CA PHE A 21 -9.58 -2.54 -29.46
C PHE A 21 -8.90 -1.80 -28.30
N GLY A 22 -9.72 -1.30 -27.38
CA GLY A 22 -9.23 -0.82 -26.09
C GLY A 22 -8.57 -1.99 -25.39
N LEU A 23 -7.24 -1.96 -25.31
CA LEU A 23 -6.50 -2.78 -24.36
C LEU A 23 -6.95 -2.32 -22.98
N SER A 24 -7.82 -3.11 -22.34
CA SER A 24 -8.16 -2.93 -20.95
C SER A 24 -6.95 -3.43 -20.15
N VAL A 25 -6.06 -2.52 -19.79
CA VAL A 25 -4.97 -2.80 -18.87
C VAL A 25 -5.64 -3.14 -17.53
N ALA A 26 -5.42 -4.35 -17.00
CA ALA A 26 -5.76 -4.65 -15.62
C ALA A 26 -5.22 -3.50 -14.76
N ALA A 27 -6.06 -2.86 -13.96
CA ALA A 27 -5.63 -1.70 -13.18
C ALA A 27 -4.45 -2.14 -12.30
N ALA A 28 -3.25 -1.65 -12.62
CA ALA A 28 -2.10 -1.79 -11.74
C ALA A 28 -2.52 -1.16 -10.41
N GLN A 29 -2.32 -1.89 -9.32
CA GLN A 29 -2.64 -1.35 -8.01
C GLN A 29 -1.61 -0.27 -7.72
N GLU A 30 -2.06 0.97 -7.65
CA GLU A 30 -1.21 2.09 -7.31
C GLU A 30 -0.78 1.95 -5.84
N LEU A 31 0.52 2.17 -5.61
CA LEU A 31 1.05 2.28 -4.26
C LEU A 31 0.32 3.42 -3.53
N PRO A 32 0.04 3.27 -2.23
CA PRO A 32 -0.48 4.39 -1.47
C PRO A 32 0.55 5.52 -1.49
N GLU A 33 0.09 6.74 -1.75
CA GLU A 33 0.94 7.92 -1.67
C GLU A 33 1.10 8.32 -0.20
N LEU A 34 2.21 7.89 0.41
CA LEU A 34 2.56 8.27 1.77
C LEU A 34 3.33 9.61 1.77
N PRO A 35 3.09 10.50 2.75
CA PRO A 35 3.85 11.73 2.90
C PRO A 35 5.36 11.47 3.01
N GLN A 36 6.17 12.32 2.39
CA GLN A 36 7.62 12.30 2.55
C GLN A 36 8.00 13.04 3.83
N VAL A 37 8.62 12.34 4.77
CA VAL A 37 9.17 12.88 6.02
C VAL A 37 10.63 12.48 6.08
N ASP A 38 11.55 13.45 6.03
CA ASP A 38 12.99 13.18 5.90
C ASP A 38 13.53 12.25 6.99
N GLN A 39 12.99 12.33 8.20
CA GLN A 39 13.42 11.51 9.33
C GLN A 39 12.75 10.13 9.40
N VAL A 40 11.71 9.92 8.60
CA VAL A 40 11.02 8.64 8.43
C VAL A 40 10.93 8.36 6.92
N PRO A 41 12.07 8.16 6.24
CA PRO A 41 12.06 7.92 4.81
C PRO A 41 11.31 6.62 4.53
N VAL A 42 10.44 6.62 3.52
CA VAL A 42 9.60 5.46 3.19
C VAL A 42 9.98 4.91 1.83
N ASN A 43 10.23 3.61 1.77
CA ASN A 43 10.37 2.89 0.52
C ASN A 43 9.24 1.85 0.41
N MET A 44 8.56 1.87 -0.73
CA MET A 44 7.40 1.02 -0.97
C MET A 44 7.58 0.18 -2.23
N SER A 45 7.13 -1.07 -2.17
CA SER A 45 7.13 -1.97 -3.31
C SER A 45 5.85 -2.79 -3.35
N VAL A 46 5.41 -3.13 -4.57
CA VAL A 46 4.33 -4.08 -4.82
C VAL A 46 4.90 -5.32 -5.46
N ARG A 47 4.46 -6.47 -4.98
CA ARG A 47 4.72 -7.77 -5.59
C ARG A 47 3.42 -8.48 -5.88
N TYR A 48 3.52 -9.41 -6.81
CA TYR A 48 2.38 -10.20 -7.26
C TYR A 48 2.67 -11.69 -7.12
N TYR A 49 1.65 -12.44 -6.76
CA TYR A 49 1.63 -13.89 -6.92
C TYR A 49 0.48 -14.29 -7.85
N ASP A 50 0.73 -15.26 -8.72
CA ASP A 50 -0.24 -15.62 -9.73
C ASP A 50 -1.32 -16.55 -9.17
N VAL A 51 -2.57 -16.26 -9.54
CA VAL A 51 -3.72 -17.14 -9.38
C VAL A 51 -4.36 -17.41 -10.75
N ASP A 52 -4.80 -18.64 -10.99
CA ASP A 52 -5.48 -19.03 -12.23
C ASP A 52 -6.96 -19.35 -11.96
N GLY A 53 -7.77 -19.30 -12.99
CA GLY A 53 -9.21 -19.52 -12.92
C GLY A 53 -9.91 -19.02 -14.17
N ARG A 54 -10.97 -19.70 -14.61
CA ARG A 54 -11.82 -19.20 -15.72
C ARG A 54 -12.92 -18.29 -15.22
N ARG A 55 -13.25 -18.39 -13.93
CA ARG A 55 -14.22 -17.56 -13.20
C ARG A 55 -13.52 -16.90 -12.02
N VAL A 56 -14.10 -15.80 -11.54
CA VAL A 56 -13.61 -15.10 -10.34
C VAL A 56 -13.61 -16.01 -9.11
N SER A 57 -14.58 -16.92 -8.98
CA SER A 57 -14.65 -17.89 -7.89
C SER A 57 -13.42 -18.80 -7.83
N ASP A 58 -12.96 -19.24 -9.00
CA ASP A 58 -11.83 -20.16 -9.11
C ASP A 58 -10.53 -19.43 -8.73
N ALA A 59 -10.39 -18.18 -9.19
CA ALA A 59 -9.24 -17.34 -8.87
C ALA A 59 -9.17 -17.01 -7.36
N VAL A 60 -10.31 -16.70 -6.74
CA VAL A 60 -10.40 -16.44 -5.29
C VAL A 60 -10.12 -17.72 -4.49
N GLU A 61 -10.63 -18.87 -4.92
CA GLU A 61 -10.30 -20.14 -4.28
C GLU A 61 -8.80 -20.45 -4.37
N ALA A 62 -8.15 -20.16 -5.51
CA ALA A 62 -6.72 -20.34 -5.69
C ALA A 62 -5.86 -19.47 -4.75
N MET A 63 -6.35 -18.29 -4.33
CA MET A 63 -5.64 -17.44 -3.35
C MET A 63 -5.39 -18.17 -2.03
N ARG A 64 -6.30 -19.05 -1.59
CA ARG A 64 -6.14 -19.79 -0.32
C ARG A 64 -4.89 -20.67 -0.29
N PHE A 65 -4.43 -21.10 -1.47
CA PHE A 65 -3.28 -21.98 -1.61
C PHE A 65 -2.02 -21.24 -2.05
N ALA A 66 -2.16 -20.22 -2.90
CA ALA A 66 -1.04 -19.46 -3.45
C ALA A 66 -0.67 -18.24 -2.59
N GLY A 67 -1.60 -17.74 -1.81
CA GLY A 67 -1.47 -16.53 -1.02
C GLY A 67 -0.60 -16.69 0.22
N PRO A 68 -0.06 -15.57 0.75
CA PRO A 68 0.81 -15.58 1.91
C PRO A 68 0.07 -16.08 3.15
N LEU A 69 0.55 -17.17 3.77
CA LEU A 69 -0.01 -17.74 5.00
C LEU A 69 -1.54 -18.01 4.93
N GLY A 70 -2.08 -18.20 3.73
CA GLY A 70 -3.51 -18.43 3.49
C GLY A 70 -4.37 -17.15 3.37
N TYR A 71 -3.76 -15.96 3.45
CA TYR A 71 -4.42 -14.67 3.20
C TYR A 71 -4.45 -14.33 1.71
N GLU A 72 -5.33 -13.40 1.33
CA GLU A 72 -5.50 -12.98 -0.06
C GLU A 72 -4.51 -11.91 -0.48
N ALA A 73 -4.09 -11.07 0.45
CA ALA A 73 -3.01 -10.11 0.28
C ALA A 73 -2.25 -10.00 1.61
N GLU A 74 -1.09 -9.36 1.58
CA GLU A 74 -0.31 -9.10 2.80
C GLU A 74 0.55 -7.85 2.63
N THR A 75 0.49 -6.98 3.62
CA THR A 75 1.43 -5.87 3.81
C THR A 75 2.49 -6.27 4.81
N ARG A 76 3.74 -6.33 4.37
CA ARG A 76 4.90 -6.53 5.23
C ARG A 76 5.60 -5.22 5.44
N THR A 77 5.94 -4.96 6.70
CA THR A 77 6.69 -3.78 7.08
C THR A 77 7.95 -4.18 7.82
N SER A 78 9.06 -3.54 7.49
CA SER A 78 10.28 -3.66 8.26
C SER A 78 10.90 -2.29 8.47
N GLY A 79 11.57 -2.12 9.60
CA GLY A 79 12.23 -0.87 9.94
C GLY A 79 13.62 -1.15 10.46
N SER A 80 14.51 -0.19 10.22
CA SER A 80 15.76 -0.05 10.95
C SER A 80 15.83 1.38 11.44
N TYR A 81 16.84 1.72 12.24
CA TYR A 81 17.08 3.10 12.60
C TYR A 81 18.57 3.41 12.52
N TYR A 82 18.85 4.67 12.21
CA TYR A 82 20.18 5.24 12.22
C TYR A 82 20.18 6.41 13.20
N MET A 83 21.20 6.47 14.07
CA MET A 83 21.33 7.55 15.04
C MET A 83 22.76 8.09 15.06
N GLN A 84 22.87 9.40 15.29
CA GLN A 84 24.12 10.05 15.70
C GLN A 84 23.92 10.71 17.05
N TYR A 85 25.00 10.78 17.82
CA TYR A 85 24.99 11.33 19.16
C TYR A 85 26.35 11.92 19.52
N GLU A 86 26.35 12.80 20.51
CA GLU A 86 27.56 13.45 21.00
C GLU A 86 27.62 13.45 22.53
N LEU A 87 28.84 13.41 23.08
CA LEU A 87 29.05 13.56 24.51
C LEU A 87 29.03 15.04 24.89
N THR A 88 28.16 15.41 25.82
CA THR A 88 27.99 16.77 26.35
C THR A 88 28.30 16.82 27.85
N PRO A 89 28.45 18.00 28.47
CA PRO A 89 28.56 18.10 29.93
C PRO A 89 27.37 17.55 30.72
N ARG A 90 26.21 17.35 30.07
CA ARG A 90 24.99 16.77 30.67
C ARG A 90 24.86 15.26 30.43
N GLY A 91 25.85 14.64 29.78
CA GLY A 91 25.79 13.25 29.30
C GLY A 91 25.74 13.17 27.77
N CYS A 92 25.41 12.00 27.23
CA CYS A 92 25.33 11.76 25.79
C CYS A 92 23.98 12.20 25.23
N SER A 93 23.98 13.01 24.19
CA SER A 93 22.79 13.59 23.57
C SER A 93 22.64 13.09 22.14
N LEU A 94 21.42 12.72 21.75
CA LEU A 94 21.06 12.43 20.37
C LEU A 94 21.17 13.71 19.53
N THR A 95 21.75 13.61 18.33
CA THR A 95 21.90 14.73 17.39
C THR A 95 21.21 14.49 16.05
N LEU A 96 21.04 13.23 15.68
CA LEU A 96 20.30 12.82 14.49
C LEU A 96 19.62 11.48 14.77
N LEU A 97 18.41 11.32 14.24
CA LEU A 97 17.69 10.06 14.18
C LEU A 97 16.97 9.96 12.84
N GLU A 98 17.12 8.81 12.18
CA GLU A 98 16.35 8.42 11.01
C GLU A 98 15.76 7.03 11.27
N ILE A 99 14.47 6.85 10.97
CA ILE A 99 13.75 5.58 11.14
C ILE A 99 13.13 5.19 9.79
N PRO A 100 13.93 4.66 8.83
CA PRO A 100 13.42 4.22 7.55
C PRO A 100 12.33 3.14 7.70
N LEU A 101 11.26 3.31 6.93
CA LEU A 101 10.18 2.34 6.80
C LEU A 101 10.21 1.68 5.41
N GLU A 102 10.39 0.38 5.40
CA GLU A 102 10.26 -0.47 4.21
C GLU A 102 8.88 -1.13 4.22
N VAL A 103 8.13 -0.98 3.12
CA VAL A 103 6.81 -1.60 2.93
C VAL A 103 6.81 -2.44 1.65
N GLU A 104 6.47 -3.72 1.78
CA GLU A 104 6.22 -4.63 0.66
C GLU A 104 4.75 -5.05 0.72
N ILE A 105 3.98 -4.77 -0.33
CA ILE A 105 2.60 -5.24 -0.44
C ILE A 105 2.54 -6.37 -1.47
N LEU A 106 2.00 -7.52 -1.07
CA LEU A 106 1.85 -8.69 -1.92
C LEU A 106 0.38 -8.85 -2.33
N TYR A 107 0.08 -8.71 -3.61
CA TYR A 107 -1.25 -8.87 -4.17
C TYR A 107 -1.39 -10.09 -5.10
N PRO A 108 -2.60 -10.64 -5.25
CA PRO A 108 -2.87 -11.67 -6.24
C PRO A 108 -2.98 -11.07 -7.64
N ASN A 109 -2.44 -11.78 -8.63
CA ASN A 109 -2.57 -11.47 -10.05
C ASN A 109 -3.37 -12.57 -10.75
N TRP A 110 -4.56 -12.24 -11.26
CA TRP A 110 -5.40 -13.22 -11.94
C TRP A 110 -5.01 -13.40 -13.41
N THR A 111 -4.26 -14.48 -13.68
CA THR A 111 -3.74 -14.82 -15.02
C THR A 111 -4.84 -15.16 -16.05
N GLY A 112 -6.07 -15.39 -15.60
CA GLY A 112 -7.25 -15.64 -16.42
C GLY A 112 -8.10 -14.40 -16.73
N TYR A 113 -7.77 -13.24 -16.18
CA TYR A 113 -8.59 -12.02 -16.21
C TYR A 113 -9.08 -11.63 -17.62
N ASP A 114 -8.17 -11.54 -18.59
CA ASP A 114 -8.50 -11.11 -19.96
C ASP A 114 -9.45 -12.08 -20.69
N ARG A 115 -9.40 -13.37 -20.33
CA ARG A 115 -10.24 -14.42 -20.92
C ARG A 115 -11.56 -14.61 -20.17
N ALA A 116 -11.71 -13.99 -19.01
CA ALA A 116 -12.89 -14.15 -18.18
C ALA A 116 -14.12 -13.45 -18.76
N ARG A 117 -15.30 -13.73 -18.19
CA ARG A 117 -16.51 -12.97 -18.50
C ARG A 117 -16.39 -11.57 -17.91
N ARG A 118 -17.04 -10.59 -18.54
CA ARG A 118 -17.08 -9.20 -18.03
C ARG A 118 -17.54 -9.14 -16.57
N SER A 119 -18.60 -9.86 -16.22
CA SER A 119 -19.12 -9.91 -14.85
C SER A 119 -18.12 -10.50 -13.84
N ASP A 120 -17.23 -11.39 -14.27
CA ASP A 120 -16.21 -11.95 -13.38
C ASP A 120 -15.05 -10.96 -13.19
N ARG A 121 -14.65 -10.23 -14.25
CA ARG A 121 -13.69 -9.13 -14.15
C ARG A 121 -14.17 -8.02 -13.23
N GLU A 122 -15.42 -7.56 -13.38
CA GLU A 122 -15.99 -6.51 -12.53
C GLU A 122 -16.01 -6.93 -11.04
N ARG A 123 -16.28 -8.21 -10.76
CA ARG A 123 -16.22 -8.76 -9.40
C ARG A 123 -14.79 -8.87 -8.88
N TRP A 124 -13.84 -9.22 -9.74
CA TRP A 124 -12.43 -9.21 -9.41
C TRP A 124 -11.95 -7.80 -9.07
N ASP A 125 -12.24 -6.82 -9.92
CA ASP A 125 -11.84 -5.42 -9.72
C ASP A 125 -12.42 -4.87 -8.42
N ALA A 126 -13.69 -5.15 -8.12
CA ALA A 126 -14.31 -4.76 -6.85
C ALA A 126 -13.63 -5.41 -5.63
N ARG A 127 -13.23 -6.68 -5.74
CA ARG A 127 -12.49 -7.37 -4.67
C ARG A 127 -11.09 -6.79 -4.50
N MET A 128 -10.37 -6.56 -5.60
CA MET A 128 -9.03 -5.98 -5.56
C MET A 128 -9.05 -4.57 -4.99
N HIS A 129 -10.09 -3.78 -5.26
CA HIS A 129 -10.25 -2.47 -4.64
C HIS A 129 -10.33 -2.57 -3.11
N VAL A 130 -11.15 -3.47 -2.58
CA VAL A 130 -11.28 -3.70 -1.13
C VAL A 130 -9.94 -4.16 -0.53
N LEU A 131 -9.29 -5.16 -1.13
CA LEU A 131 -7.98 -5.63 -0.67
C LEU A 131 -6.94 -4.51 -0.70
N THR A 132 -6.91 -3.71 -1.77
CA THR A 132 -5.95 -2.61 -1.89
C THR A 132 -6.16 -1.56 -0.81
N VAL A 133 -7.41 -1.18 -0.54
CA VAL A 133 -7.72 -0.26 0.57
C VAL A 133 -7.27 -0.86 1.90
N HIS A 134 -7.54 -2.14 2.15
CA HIS A 134 -7.18 -2.82 3.39
C HIS A 134 -5.66 -2.81 3.63
N GLU A 135 -4.89 -3.24 2.64
CA GLU A 135 -3.42 -3.26 2.69
C GLU A 135 -2.81 -1.85 2.80
N ASN A 136 -3.38 -0.87 2.11
CA ASN A 136 -2.90 0.52 2.17
C ASN A 136 -3.05 1.11 3.58
N VAL A 137 -4.09 0.72 4.32
CA VAL A 137 -4.25 1.14 5.71
C VAL A 137 -3.21 0.49 6.62
N HIS A 138 -2.84 -0.79 6.40
CA HIS A 138 -1.72 -1.39 7.13
C HIS A 138 -0.41 -0.62 6.92
N ALA A 139 -0.13 -0.21 5.68
CA ALA A 139 1.03 0.61 5.35
C ALA A 139 0.99 1.98 6.07
N LEU A 140 -0.19 2.62 6.10
CA LEU A 140 -0.38 3.91 6.76
C LEU A 140 -0.29 3.82 8.29
N ILE A 141 -0.81 2.75 8.91
CA ILE A 141 -0.65 2.48 10.34
C ILE A 141 0.85 2.35 10.69
N ALA A 142 1.63 1.64 9.86
CA ALA A 142 3.06 1.53 10.06
C ALA A 142 3.78 2.87 9.93
N PHE A 143 3.44 3.67 8.92
CA PHE A 143 3.99 5.00 8.74
C PHE A 143 3.72 5.92 9.92
N LEU A 144 2.47 5.99 10.38
CA LEU A 144 2.10 6.80 11.55
C LEU A 144 2.80 6.31 12.82
N GLY A 145 2.94 5.00 13.01
CA GLY A 145 3.69 4.42 14.13
C GLY A 145 5.18 4.79 14.11
N MET A 146 5.82 4.84 12.94
CA MET A 146 7.22 5.25 12.83
C MET A 146 7.40 6.74 13.09
N ILE A 147 6.46 7.59 12.64
CA ILE A 147 6.44 9.02 13.00
C ILE A 147 6.34 9.20 14.52
N GLU A 148 5.43 8.48 15.16
CA GLU A 148 5.25 8.57 16.60
C GLU A 148 6.49 8.09 17.36
N THR A 149 7.10 7.00 16.89
CA THR A 149 8.38 6.50 17.44
C THR A 149 9.48 7.54 17.34
N TYR A 150 9.61 8.20 16.18
CA TYR A 150 10.57 9.27 16.00
C TYR A 150 10.32 10.40 17.01
N ASN A 151 9.07 10.87 17.11
CA ASN A 151 8.67 11.95 18.02
C ASN A 151 8.96 11.61 19.49
N ASP A 152 8.64 10.39 19.93
CA ASP A 152 8.94 9.90 21.28
C ASP A 152 10.46 10.00 21.56
N VAL A 153 11.28 9.50 20.65
CA VAL A 153 12.73 9.40 20.86
C VAL A 153 13.41 10.78 20.83
N ILE A 154 13.01 11.69 19.95
CA ILE A 154 13.65 13.02 19.87
C ILE A 154 13.28 13.94 21.04
N GLN A 155 12.18 13.64 21.76
CA GLN A 155 11.79 14.39 22.95
C GLN A 155 12.62 13.99 24.17
N ASP A 156 13.36 12.88 24.10
CA ASP A 156 14.15 12.41 25.22
C ASP A 156 15.41 13.26 25.45
N GLY A 157 15.70 13.45 26.73
CA GLY A 157 16.87 14.21 27.16
C GLY A 157 18.18 13.43 27.01
N PRO A 158 19.33 14.09 27.27
CA PRO A 158 20.61 13.41 27.34
C PRO A 158 20.60 12.26 28.36
N GLN A 159 21.27 11.17 28.02
CA GLN A 159 21.50 10.03 28.92
C GLN A 159 22.88 10.13 29.60
N PRO A 160 23.12 9.46 30.74
CA PRO A 160 24.38 9.61 31.50
C PRO A 160 25.65 9.38 30.66
N ASP A 161 25.59 8.43 29.73
CA ASP A 161 26.63 8.10 28.76
C ASP A 161 26.02 7.59 27.44
N CYS A 162 26.88 7.31 26.46
CA CYS A 162 26.44 6.93 25.13
C CYS A 162 26.03 5.46 25.00
N GLU A 163 26.42 4.60 25.94
CA GLU A 163 25.94 3.21 25.98
C GLU A 163 24.49 3.21 26.48
N ALA A 164 24.23 3.94 27.57
CA ALA A 164 22.89 4.17 28.09
C ALA A 164 21.96 4.81 27.05
N LEU A 165 22.45 5.78 26.25
CA LEU A 165 21.66 6.36 25.15
C LEU A 165 21.26 5.31 24.10
N GLN A 166 22.19 4.48 23.66
CA GLN A 166 21.90 3.45 22.65
C GLN A 166 20.91 2.40 23.15
N GLU A 167 21.10 1.93 24.38
CA GLU A 167 20.19 0.96 25.01
C GLU A 167 18.79 1.56 25.20
N HIS A 168 18.73 2.82 25.60
CA HIS A 168 17.47 3.54 25.80
C HIS A 168 16.70 3.71 24.48
N VAL A 169 17.34 4.25 23.44
CA VAL A 169 16.73 4.39 22.10
C VAL A 169 16.27 3.03 21.57
N ARG A 170 17.09 1.98 21.72
CA ARG A 170 16.72 0.62 21.31
C ARG A 170 15.46 0.15 22.04
N SER A 171 15.40 0.33 23.35
CA SER A 171 14.24 -0.06 24.15
C SER A 171 12.97 0.68 23.72
N MET A 172 13.06 1.96 23.37
CA MET A 172 11.93 2.75 22.86
C MET A 172 11.45 2.23 21.51
N VAL A 173 12.36 1.98 20.57
CA VAL A 173 12.04 1.43 19.24
C VAL A 173 11.43 0.04 19.35
N ASP A 174 11.97 -0.82 20.23
CA ASP A 174 11.42 -2.17 20.46
C ASP A 174 9.98 -2.09 21.03
N ALA A 175 9.75 -1.21 22.01
CA ALA A 175 8.42 -0.98 22.57
C ALA A 175 7.44 -0.41 21.53
N ALA A 176 7.89 0.51 20.68
CA ALA A 176 7.05 1.06 19.62
C ALA A 176 6.71 0.02 18.54
N ASN A 177 7.65 -0.86 18.20
CA ASN A 177 7.38 -2.01 17.32
C ASN A 177 6.32 -2.95 17.91
N ASP A 178 6.33 -3.18 19.23
CA ASP A 178 5.27 -3.95 19.90
C ASP A 178 3.90 -3.26 19.86
N ARG A 179 3.86 -1.94 20.07
CA ARG A 179 2.62 -1.15 19.94
C ARG A 179 2.08 -1.21 18.51
N LEU A 180 2.94 -1.01 17.51
CA LEU A 180 2.57 -1.07 16.10
C LEU A 180 1.99 -2.44 15.75
N ARG A 181 2.64 -3.53 16.17
CA ARG A 181 2.08 -4.89 16.01
C ARG A 181 0.70 -5.02 16.64
N GLY A 182 0.45 -4.37 17.78
CA GLY A 182 -0.87 -4.28 18.40
C GLY A 182 -1.89 -3.58 17.51
N TRP A 183 -1.55 -2.41 16.97
CA TRP A 183 -2.44 -1.64 16.09
C TRP A 183 -2.79 -2.38 14.80
N GLN A 184 -1.83 -3.06 14.17
CA GLN A 184 -2.08 -3.88 12.98
C GLN A 184 -3.12 -4.97 13.27
N ARG A 185 -2.95 -5.71 14.38
CA ARG A 185 -3.90 -6.77 14.80
C ARG A 185 -5.27 -6.23 15.17
N ASP A 186 -5.32 -5.04 15.76
CA ASP A 186 -6.59 -4.39 16.09
C ASP A 186 -7.34 -3.98 14.82
N TYR A 187 -6.62 -3.46 13.83
CA TYR A 187 -7.20 -3.08 12.55
C TYR A 187 -7.75 -4.30 11.81
N ASP A 188 -6.97 -5.38 11.73
CA ASP A 188 -7.41 -6.69 11.22
C ASP A 188 -8.71 -7.14 11.90
N ARG A 189 -8.75 -7.08 13.24
CA ARG A 189 -9.91 -7.51 14.03
C ARG A 189 -11.15 -6.63 13.80
N VAL A 190 -10.97 -5.32 13.67
CA VAL A 190 -12.08 -4.36 13.48
C VAL A 190 -12.69 -4.48 12.08
N THR A 191 -11.88 -4.82 11.08
CA THR A 191 -12.32 -4.93 9.68
C THR A 191 -12.61 -6.38 9.25
N ASP A 192 -12.48 -7.34 10.15
CA ASP A 192 -12.51 -8.79 9.86
C ASP A 192 -11.62 -9.14 8.66
N HIS A 193 -10.34 -8.73 8.74
CA HIS A 193 -9.36 -8.89 7.66
C HIS A 193 -9.83 -8.29 6.32
N GLY A 194 -10.49 -7.13 6.39
CA GLY A 194 -11.00 -6.40 5.23
C GLY A 194 -12.37 -6.88 4.72
N ILE A 195 -13.01 -7.87 5.34
CA ILE A 195 -14.38 -8.30 4.99
C ILE A 195 -15.38 -7.17 5.21
N ASP A 196 -15.23 -6.44 6.32
CA ASP A 196 -16.08 -5.32 6.71
C ASP A 196 -15.48 -3.96 6.30
N GLN A 197 -14.58 -3.95 5.31
CA GLN A 197 -13.93 -2.73 4.80
C GLN A 197 -14.92 -1.85 4.01
N VAL A 198 -15.79 -1.16 4.74
CA VAL A 198 -16.69 -0.13 4.24
C VAL A 198 -16.74 0.96 5.30
N ASP A 199 -16.47 2.22 4.92
CA ASP A 199 -16.53 3.38 5.82
C ASP A 199 -15.61 3.31 7.05
N PHE A 200 -14.48 2.58 6.98
CA PHE A 200 -13.49 2.56 8.07
C PHE A 200 -12.92 3.97 8.30
N ASP A 201 -13.20 4.53 9.48
CA ASP A 201 -12.67 5.82 9.91
C ASP A 201 -11.27 5.64 10.52
N LEU A 202 -10.26 5.74 9.66
CA LEU A 202 -8.86 5.67 10.08
C LEU A 202 -8.51 6.79 11.08
N GLN A 203 -9.09 7.97 10.94
CA GLN A 203 -8.78 9.08 11.83
C GLN A 203 -9.26 8.78 13.25
N ALA A 204 -10.51 8.32 13.39
CA ALA A 204 -11.04 7.88 14.68
C ALA A 204 -10.25 6.70 15.25
N PHE A 205 -9.88 5.73 14.41
CA PHE A 205 -9.08 4.58 14.83
C PHE A 205 -7.71 5.00 15.39
N MET A 206 -7.01 5.92 14.73
CA MET A 206 -5.69 6.39 15.17
C MET A 206 -5.76 7.35 16.36
N ALA A 207 -6.84 8.13 16.50
CA ALA A 207 -7.02 9.07 17.60
C ALA A 207 -7.12 8.40 18.99
N GLU A 208 -7.48 7.12 19.04
CA GLU A 208 -7.50 6.33 20.29
C GLU A 208 -6.13 5.71 20.63
N ARG A 209 -5.13 5.87 19.74
CA ARG A 209 -3.86 5.13 19.75
C ARG A 209 -2.62 6.03 19.80
N LEU A 210 -2.75 7.27 19.35
CA LEU A 210 -1.79 8.36 19.48
C LEU A 210 -2.17 9.23 20.69
#